data_AF-A0A521YR18-F1
#
_entry.id   AF-A0A521YR18-F1
#
_cell.length_a   1.000
_cell.length_b   1.000
_cell.length_c   1.000
_cell.angle_alpha   90.00
_cell.angle_beta   90.00
_cell.angle_gamma   90.00
#
_symmetry.space_group_name_H-M   'P 1'
#
loop_
_entity.id
_entity.type
_entity.pdbx_description
1 polymer ?
#
loop_
_entity_poly.entity_id
_entity_poly.type
_entity_poly.pdbx_seq_one_letter_code
_entity_poly.pdbx_strand_id
1 'polypeptide(L)'
;MADYQLKEMREIQEVGETTRPGRAAMLKAFESSHLDKLAETIKAKDLKKFNAAFKSAAEGCNGCHAANDFAFIKYQLPKSALSPTSAKP
;
A
#
# COMPACT_ATOMS: atom_id res chain seq x y z
N MET A 1 -15.05 0.64 -0.35
CA MET A 1 -14.03 -0.30 -0.83
C MET A 1 -12.61 0.17 -0.52
N ALA A 2 -12.13 1.30 -1.04
CA ALA A 2 -10.74 1.75 -0.79
C ALA A 2 -10.41 1.92 0.71
N ASP A 3 -11.30 2.55 1.47
CA ASP A 3 -11.14 2.73 2.92
C ASP A 3 -11.00 1.41 3.66
N TYR A 4 -11.88 0.45 3.36
CA TYR A 4 -11.80 -0.92 3.89
C TYR A 4 -10.46 -1.59 3.56
N GLN A 5 -10.02 -1.53 2.30
CA GLN A 5 -8.74 -2.13 1.89
C GLN A 5 -7.54 -1.49 2.60
N LEU A 6 -7.57 -0.17 2.83
CA LEU A 6 -6.52 0.51 3.59
C LEU A 6 -6.51 0.10 5.06
N LYS A 7 -7.70 -0.09 5.65
CA LYS A 7 -7.85 -0.58 7.02
C LYS A 7 -7.21 -1.96 7.18
N GLU A 8 -7.56 -2.93 6.34
CA GLU A 8 -6.99 -4.29 6.41
C GLU A 8 -5.46 -4.29 6.23
N MET A 9 -4.92 -3.41 5.38
CA MET A 9 -3.48 -3.28 5.18
C MET A 9 -2.74 -2.72 6.41
N ARG A 10 -3.40 -1.90 7.24
CA ARG A 10 -2.83 -1.44 8.52
C ARG A 10 -2.94 -2.52 9.58
N GLU A 11 -4.09 -3.18 9.71
CA GLU A 11 -4.27 -4.24 10.70
C GLU A 11 -3.24 -5.37 10.54
N ILE A 12 -2.90 -5.76 9.30
CA ILE A 12 -1.85 -6.77 9.08
C ILE A 12 -0.44 -6.26 9.45
N GLN A 13 -0.17 -4.96 9.30
CA GLN A 13 1.08 -4.36 9.75
C GLN A 13 1.17 -4.31 11.26
N GLU A 14 0.10 -3.92 11.96
CA GLU A 14 0.02 -3.93 13.43
C GLU A 14 0.26 -5.34 14.01
N VAL A 15 -0.28 -6.37 13.37
CA VAL A 15 0.03 -7.77 13.70
C VAL A 15 1.53 -8.06 13.49
N GLY A 16 2.10 -7.56 12.39
CA GLY A 16 3.54 -7.63 12.11
C GLY A 16 4.39 -6.92 13.17
N GLU A 17 4.00 -5.73 13.60
CA GLU A 17 4.68 -4.96 14.64
C GLU A 17 4.74 -5.72 15.96
N THR A 18 3.64 -6.36 16.33
CA THR A 18 3.53 -7.15 17.56
C THR A 18 4.32 -8.45 17.47
N THR A 19 4.20 -9.17 16.35
CA THR A 19 4.79 -10.51 16.20
C THR A 19 6.23 -10.50 15.66
N ARG A 20 6.73 -9.36 15.19
CA ARG A 20 8.10 -9.15 14.67
C ARG A 20 8.66 -7.82 15.20
N PRO A 21 8.98 -7.73 16.51
CA PRO A 21 9.37 -6.47 17.15
C PRO A 21 10.59 -5.79 16.51
N GLY A 22 11.53 -6.56 15.97
CA GLY A 22 12.70 -6.03 15.24
C GLY A 22 12.35 -5.28 13.94
N ARG A 23 11.13 -5.43 13.42
CA ARG A 23 10.63 -4.72 12.23
C ARG A 23 9.59 -3.65 12.55
N ALA A 24 9.14 -3.56 13.81
CA ALA A 24 8.02 -2.71 14.20
C ALA A 24 8.25 -1.23 13.86
N ALA A 25 9.46 -0.70 14.11
CA ALA A 25 9.78 0.69 13.81
C ALA A 25 9.66 1.00 12.30
N MET A 26 10.07 0.07 11.44
CA MET A 26 9.98 0.25 9.99
C MET A 26 8.54 0.14 9.48
N LEU A 27 7.74 -0.78 10.04
CA LEU A 27 6.32 -0.89 9.71
C LEU A 27 5.59 0.42 10.05
N LYS A 28 5.73 0.92 11.27
CA LYS A 28 5.19 2.24 11.68
C LYS A 28 5.66 3.39 10.79
N ALA A 29 6.92 3.37 10.38
CA ALA A 29 7.46 4.38 9.47
C ALA A 29 6.81 4.30 8.08
N PHE A 30 6.55 3.10 7.55
CA PHE A 30 5.84 2.92 6.29
C PHE A 30 4.39 3.41 6.40
N GLU A 31 3.69 3.08 7.49
CA GLU A 31 2.33 3.56 7.74
C GLU A 31 2.24 5.09 7.73
N SER A 32 3.05 5.73 8.58
CA SER A 32 3.05 7.20 8.73
C SER A 32 3.54 7.92 7.48
N SER A 33 4.51 7.36 6.75
CA SER A 33 5.07 8.00 5.55
C SER A 33 4.17 7.89 4.33
N HIS A 34 3.35 6.83 4.23
CA HIS A 34 2.60 6.53 3.00
C HIS A 34 1.10 6.32 3.22
N LEU A 35 0.71 5.55 4.23
CA LEU A 35 -0.68 5.13 4.41
C LEU A 35 -1.55 6.24 5.00
N ASP A 36 -1.00 7.09 5.87
CA ASP A 36 -1.71 8.26 6.42
C ASP A 36 -2.16 9.21 5.32
N LYS A 37 -1.24 9.57 4.43
CA LYS A 37 -1.54 10.41 3.26
C LYS A 37 -2.54 9.73 2.32
N LEU A 38 -2.43 8.42 2.13
CA LEU A 38 -3.41 7.67 1.33
C LEU A 38 -4.82 7.74 1.97
N ALA A 39 -4.93 7.58 3.29
CA ALA A 39 -6.19 7.70 4.04
C ALA A 39 -6.85 9.06 3.83
N GLU A 40 -6.07 10.14 3.91
CA GLU A 40 -6.57 11.50 3.67
C GLU A 40 -7.18 11.65 2.28
N THR A 41 -6.53 11.09 1.25
CA THR A 41 -7.04 11.16 -0.13
C THR A 41 -8.30 10.33 -0.34
N ILE A 42 -8.41 9.18 0.33
CA ILE A 42 -9.60 8.34 0.31
C ILE A 42 -10.79 9.09 0.93
N LYS A 43 -10.58 9.69 2.11
CA LYS A 43 -11.61 10.48 2.80
C LYS A 43 -12.06 11.67 1.97
N ALA A 44 -11.12 12.36 1.33
CA ALA A 44 -11.39 13.49 0.45
C ALA A 44 -12.06 13.09 -0.88
N LYS A 45 -12.10 11.79 -1.22
CA LYS A 45 -12.59 11.27 -2.52
C LYS A 45 -11.92 11.95 -3.72
N ASP A 46 -10.66 12.36 -3.58
CA ASP A 46 -9.88 13.03 -4.63
C ASP A 46 -9.09 11.98 -5.40
N LEU A 47 -9.63 11.54 -6.55
CA LEU A 47 -9.04 10.46 -7.34
C LEU A 47 -7.61 10.81 -7.84
N LYS A 48 -7.34 12.08 -8.16
CA LYS A 48 -6.03 12.48 -8.67
C LYS A 48 -4.98 12.38 -7.56
N LYS A 49 -5.29 12.90 -6.36
CA LYS A 49 -4.40 12.79 -5.21
C LYS A 49 -4.29 11.35 -4.73
N PHE A 50 -5.38 10.58 -4.76
CA PHE A 50 -5.39 9.16 -4.45
C PHE A 50 -4.41 8.40 -5.33
N ASN A 51 -4.47 8.57 -6.66
CA ASN A 51 -3.56 7.88 -7.57
C ASN A 51 -2.09 8.21 -7.29
N ALA A 52 -1.78 9.47 -6.96
CA ALA A 52 -0.43 9.88 -6.60
C ALA A 52 0.03 9.28 -5.25
N ALA A 53 -0.83 9.31 -4.23
CA ALA A 53 -0.54 8.74 -2.91
C ALA A 53 -0.41 7.21 -2.98
N PHE A 54 -1.29 6.55 -3.73
CA PHE A 54 -1.25 5.11 -3.96
C PHE A 54 0.04 4.67 -4.67
N LYS A 55 0.45 5.41 -5.72
CA LYS A 55 1.73 5.17 -6.39
C LYS A 55 2.90 5.30 -5.41
N SER A 56 2.91 6.35 -4.59
CA SER A 56 3.94 6.53 -3.56
C SER A 56 3.96 5.40 -2.54
N ALA A 57 2.80 4.91 -2.10
CA ALA A 57 2.71 3.77 -1.18
C ALA A 57 3.22 2.47 -1.82
N ALA A 58 2.91 2.22 -3.09
CA ALA A 58 3.42 1.07 -3.84
C ALA A 58 4.96 1.13 -4.01
N GLU A 59 5.51 2.30 -4.29
CA GLU A 59 6.96 2.53 -4.35
C GLU A 59 7.62 2.32 -2.97
N GLY A 60 7.01 2.86 -1.91
CA GLY A 60 7.45 2.65 -0.53
C GLY A 60 7.44 1.18 -0.11
N CYS A 61 6.41 0.41 -0.50
CA CYS A 61 6.31 -1.02 -0.24
C CYS A 61 7.48 -1.78 -0.89
N ASN A 62 7.73 -1.52 -2.17
CA ASN A 62 8.85 -2.12 -2.89
C ASN A 62 10.21 -1.69 -2.32
N GLY A 63 10.35 -0.42 -1.90
CA GLY A 63 11.54 0.10 -1.23
C GLY A 63 11.82 -0.60 0.10
N CYS A 64 10.78 -0.81 0.92
CA CYS A 64 10.85 -1.56 2.16
C CYS A 64 11.31 -3.01 1.92
N HIS A 65 10.73 -3.70 0.94
CA HIS A 65 11.17 -5.05 0.60
C HIS A 65 12.64 -5.09 0.17
N ALA A 66 13.08 -4.14 -0.66
CA ALA A 66 14.48 -4.06 -1.07
C ALA A 66 15.44 -3.79 0.10
N ALA A 67 15.07 -2.90 1.03
CA ALA A 67 15.87 -2.58 2.21
C ALA A 67 16.02 -3.74 3.21
N ASN A 68 15.20 -4.80 3.07
CA ASN A 68 15.24 -5.99 3.92
C ASN A 68 15.68 -7.24 3.16
N ASP A 69 16.40 -7.08 2.04
CA ASP A 69 16.90 -8.19 1.21
C ASP A 69 15.80 -9.04 0.51
N PHE A 70 14.60 -8.48 0.40
CA PHE A 70 13.46 -9.09 -0.30
C PHE A 70 13.11 -8.37 -1.61
N ALA A 71 14.09 -7.77 -2.30
CA ALA A 71 13.86 -7.01 -3.54
C ALA A 71 13.17 -7.82 -4.67
N PHE A 72 13.21 -9.15 -4.57
CA PHE A 72 12.49 -10.05 -5.48
C PHE A 72 10.96 -10.06 -5.24
N ILE A 73 10.48 -9.65 -4.06
CA ILE A 73 9.07 -9.45 -3.76
C ILE A 73 8.67 -8.04 -4.24
N LYS A 74 8.06 -7.97 -5.42
CA LYS A 74 7.73 -6.70 -6.06
C LYS A 74 6.23 -6.58 -6.33
N TYR A 75 5.59 -5.62 -5.69
CA TYR A 75 4.25 -5.19 -6.05
C TYR A 75 4.27 -4.45 -7.40
N GLN A 76 3.41 -4.87 -8.32
CA GLN A 76 3.19 -4.22 -9.60
C GLN A 76 1.70 -4.15 -9.90
N LEU A 77 1.19 -2.96 -10.16
CA LEU A 77 -0.18 -2.80 -10.65
C LEU A 77 -0.23 -3.23 -12.13
N PRO A 78 -1.15 -4.14 -12.51
CA PRO A 78 -1.34 -4.51 -13.91
C PRO A 78 -1.68 -3.30 -14.78
N LYS A 79 -1.19 -3.29 -16.03
CA LYS A 79 -1.45 -2.20 -17.00
C LYS A 79 -2.94 -2.07 -17.37
N SER A 80 -3.69 -3.15 -17.23
CA SER A 80 -5.13 -3.20 -17.51
C SER A 80 -5.79 -4.14 -16.50
N ALA A 81 -7.07 -3.89 -16.21
CA ALA A 81 -7.86 -4.83 -15.43
C ALA A 81 -7.87 -6.20 -16.14
N LEU A 82 -7.57 -7.26 -15.40
CA LEU A 82 -7.69 -8.64 -15.88
C LEU A 82 -9.14 -9.13 -15.84
N SER A 83 -10.11 -8.24 -15.56
CA SER A 83 -11.50 -8.67 -15.48
C SER A 83 -11.94 -9.23 -16.83
N PRO A 84 -12.61 -10.40 -16.89
CA PRO A 84 -13.18 -10.94 -18.11
C PRO A 84 -14.24 -10.01 -18.74
N THR A 85 -14.71 -9.00 -18.00
CA THR A 85 -15.60 -7.93 -18.49
C THR A 85 -14.87 -6.70 -19.03
N SER A 86 -13.53 -6.70 -19.06
CA SER A 86 -12.72 -5.57 -19.55
C SER A 86 -12.54 -5.57 -21.07
N ALA A 87 -12.91 -6.66 -21.75
CA ALA A 87 -13.06 -6.66 -23.19
C ALA A 87 -14.25 -5.75 -23.53
N LYS A 88 -13.97 -4.60 -24.18
CA LYS A 88 -15.03 -3.83 -24.82
C LYS A 88 -15.74 -4.73 -25.84
N PRO A 89 -17.07 -4.68 -25.97
CA PRO A 89 -17.75 -5.23 -27.13
C PRO A 89 -17.25 -4.57 -28.43
#